data_AF-V7CHL4-F1
#
_entry.id   AF-V7CHL4-F1
#
_cell.length_a   1.000
_cell.length_b   1.000
_cell.length_c   1.000
_cell.angle_alpha   90.00
_cell.angle_beta   90.00
_cell.angle_gamma   90.00
#
_symmetry.space_group_name_H-M   'P 1'
#
loop_
_entity.id
_entity.type
_entity.pdbx_description
1 polymer ?
#
loop_
_entity_poly.entity_id
_entity_poly.type
_entity_poly.pdbx_seq_one_letter_code
_entity_poly.pdbx_strand_id
1 'polypeptide(L)'
;MVIVGSLSMIFSLHTLPYSNLNQTFSPRAQNLQLYHTKATHIFHSKPLHPSNMKNTTSNTKFILLHPYIQKQGSSNRLWLLAFISFFTLAFLATLIYTRDTTSSTTATTSFAPLSTFTNTPLPSSVINTLLHYASKSNDTYHMSHSDLKTISDVLRKCPSPCNFLVFGLTPETLLWKALNHNGRTVFIDENRYYAAYFEEKHPEIDAYDVQYTTKRSEMKELIASAKEQAGNECRPVQNLLFSECKLGLNDLPNHVYEVDWDVILVDGPRGDWPDAPGRMSPIFTAGVLARSKKSGNPKTHVFVHDFSGKVERVCGNEFLCKENLVETTHSLGHYMLEKMDESSVKYCKNHNHSSGSASSS
;
A
#
# COMPACT_ATOMS: atom_id res chain seq x y z
N MET A 1 19.53 -55.46 16.01
CA MET A 1 20.90 -54.96 16.22
C MET A 1 20.97 -53.58 15.58
N VAL A 2 21.00 -52.56 16.43
CA VAL A 2 21.11 -51.14 16.09
C VAL A 2 22.57 -50.85 15.69
N ILE A 3 22.81 -49.93 14.76
CA ILE A 3 23.70 -48.77 14.97
C ILE A 3 23.52 -47.77 13.82
N VAL A 4 23.21 -46.56 14.26
CA VAL A 4 23.07 -45.30 13.53
C VAL A 4 24.45 -44.69 13.38
N GLY A 5 24.79 -44.19 12.19
CA GLY A 5 26.03 -43.43 11.92
C GLY A 5 25.71 -41.98 11.62
N SER A 6 25.77 -41.13 12.65
CA SER A 6 25.67 -39.68 12.56
C SER A 6 26.99 -39.07 12.05
N LEU A 7 26.92 -38.15 11.08
CA LEU A 7 28.07 -37.34 10.67
C LEU A 7 27.80 -35.88 11.04
N SER A 8 28.41 -35.42 12.13
CA SER A 8 28.53 -33.99 12.47
C SER A 8 29.85 -33.48 11.91
N MET A 9 29.82 -32.50 11.00
CA MET A 9 30.97 -31.64 10.72
C MET A 9 30.85 -30.34 11.50
N ILE A 10 31.82 -30.12 12.38
CA ILE A 10 32.08 -28.86 13.06
C ILE A 10 32.99 -28.04 12.13
N PHE A 11 32.57 -26.84 11.71
CA PHE A 11 33.46 -25.86 11.10
C PHE A 11 33.60 -24.64 12.00
N SER A 12 34.86 -24.38 12.38
CA SER A 12 35.31 -23.24 13.18
C SER A 12 35.15 -21.93 12.40
N LEU A 13 34.69 -20.88 13.08
CA LEU A 13 34.76 -19.51 12.61
C LEU A 13 36.23 -19.05 12.56
N HIS A 14 36.69 -18.67 11.37
CA HIS A 14 37.76 -17.70 11.21
C HIS A 14 37.30 -16.55 10.31
N THR A 15 37.66 -15.36 10.75
CA THR A 15 37.35 -14.02 10.24
C THR A 15 38.23 -13.62 9.04
N LEU A 16 37.73 -12.61 8.29
CA LEU A 16 38.38 -11.74 7.27
C LEU A 16 38.08 -12.07 5.79
N PRO A 17 38.18 -11.11 4.84
CA PRO A 17 37.76 -9.70 4.86
C PRO A 17 36.87 -9.32 3.65
N TYR A 18 36.15 -8.21 3.77
CA TYR A 18 35.35 -7.58 2.70
C TYR A 18 36.25 -7.09 1.54
N SER A 19 35.96 -7.52 0.31
CA SER A 19 36.38 -6.81 -0.90
C SER A 19 35.37 -6.96 -2.04
N ASN A 20 34.86 -5.80 -2.47
CA ASN A 20 34.30 -5.39 -3.76
C ASN A 20 33.61 -6.44 -4.66
N LEU A 21 32.27 -6.31 -4.74
CA LEU A 21 31.49 -6.66 -5.91
C LEU A 21 30.65 -5.44 -6.33
N ASN A 22 31.04 -4.83 -7.47
CA ASN A 22 30.23 -3.86 -8.19
C ASN A 22 29.00 -4.59 -8.75
N GLN A 23 27.84 -4.41 -8.12
CA GLN A 23 26.54 -4.66 -8.72
C GLN A 23 25.79 -3.33 -8.81
N THR A 24 25.46 -2.95 -10.03
CA THR A 24 24.51 -1.87 -10.33
C THR A 24 23.14 -2.23 -9.77
N PHE A 25 22.80 -1.64 -8.63
CA PHE A 25 21.48 -1.76 -8.01
C PHE A 25 20.50 -0.74 -8.58
N SER A 26 19.25 -1.18 -8.76
CA SER A 26 18.10 -0.30 -9.00
C SER A 26 17.94 0.72 -7.86
N PRO A 27 17.47 1.96 -8.12
CA PRO A 27 17.30 3.02 -7.12
C PRO A 27 16.53 2.61 -5.84
N ARG A 28 15.73 1.54 -5.91
CA ARG A 28 14.91 1.02 -4.79
C ARG A 28 15.73 0.30 -3.70
N ALA A 29 16.91 -0.24 -4.00
CA ALA A 29 17.76 -0.95 -3.01
C ALA A 29 18.72 -0.02 -2.24
N GLN A 30 18.99 1.18 -2.74
CA GLN A 30 19.91 2.13 -2.09
C GLN A 30 19.34 2.71 -0.79
N ASN A 31 18.01 2.72 -0.63
CA ASN A 31 17.37 3.15 0.62
C ASN A 31 17.62 2.15 1.77
N LEU A 32 17.72 0.84 1.53
CA LEU A 32 17.92 -0.15 2.60
C LEU A 32 19.30 -0.05 3.27
N GLN A 33 20.37 0.27 2.53
CA GLN A 33 21.70 0.40 3.13
C GLN A 33 21.83 1.60 4.07
N LEU A 34 21.11 2.69 3.81
CA LEU A 34 21.19 3.90 4.65
C LEU A 34 20.54 3.71 6.04
N TYR A 35 19.57 2.79 6.18
CA TYR A 35 18.87 2.55 7.45
C TYR A 35 19.57 1.52 8.35
N HIS A 36 20.33 0.57 7.78
CA HIS A 36 21.05 -0.43 8.55
C HIS A 36 22.12 0.19 9.48
N THR A 37 22.66 1.36 9.13
CA THR A 37 23.63 2.10 9.94
C THR A 37 22.99 2.89 11.11
N LYS A 38 21.69 3.22 11.04
CA LYS A 38 20.98 3.96 12.11
C LYS A 38 20.43 3.06 13.22
N ALA A 39 20.13 1.78 12.92
CA ALA A 39 19.53 0.86 13.89
C ALA A 39 20.52 0.38 14.98
N THR A 40 21.84 0.49 14.76
CA THR A 40 22.85 0.03 15.73
C THR A 40 23.13 1.02 16.87
N HIS A 41 22.62 2.25 16.81
CA HIS A 41 22.95 3.32 17.76
C HIS A 41 21.88 3.63 18.82
N ILE A 42 20.74 2.94 18.83
CA ILE A 42 19.56 3.32 19.67
C ILE A 42 19.32 2.35 20.86
N PHE A 43 20.18 1.36 21.10
CA PHE A 43 20.09 0.47 22.26
C PHE A 43 21.21 0.70 23.29
N HIS A 44 21.26 1.89 23.90
CA HIS A 44 21.79 2.05 25.26
C HIS A 44 21.48 3.44 25.84
N SER A 45 20.37 3.57 26.58
CA SER A 45 20.23 4.60 27.62
C SER A 45 18.99 4.35 28.48
N LYS A 46 19.21 3.99 29.76
CA LYS A 46 18.21 4.01 30.85
C LYS A 46 17.95 5.47 31.29
N PRO A 47 16.74 5.84 31.74
CA PRO A 47 16.53 7.12 32.42
C PRO A 47 16.58 6.99 33.95
N LEU A 48 17.30 7.92 34.58
CA LEU A 48 17.26 8.25 36.00
C LEU A 48 16.32 9.45 36.20
N HIS A 49 15.53 9.40 37.25
CA HIS A 49 14.65 10.46 37.74
C HIS A 49 15.45 11.71 38.17
N PRO A 50 14.88 12.92 38.08
CA PRO A 50 15.27 13.96 39.04
C PRO A 50 14.09 14.69 39.67
N SER A 51 14.39 15.19 40.87
CA SER A 51 13.59 15.99 41.79
C SER A 51 13.62 17.48 41.46
N ASN A 52 12.56 18.14 41.92
CA ASN A 52 12.20 19.55 41.83
C ASN A 52 13.20 20.52 42.53
N MET A 53 13.53 21.68 41.91
CA MET A 53 13.78 22.96 42.60
C MET A 53 13.86 24.20 41.66
N LYS A 54 12.91 25.13 41.89
CA LYS A 54 12.93 26.62 41.94
C LYS A 54 13.77 27.52 40.98
N ASN A 55 13.03 28.39 40.27
CA ASN A 55 13.23 29.78 39.81
C ASN A 55 14.57 30.52 40.03
N THR A 56 15.07 31.20 38.98
CA THR A 56 15.35 32.67 38.96
C THR A 56 15.57 33.24 37.54
N THR A 57 15.49 34.56 37.44
CA THR A 57 15.22 35.45 36.29
C THR A 57 16.43 36.01 35.51
N SER A 58 16.14 36.45 34.27
CA SER A 58 16.64 37.64 33.53
C SER A 58 18.02 37.63 32.84
N ASN A 59 18.03 37.79 31.50
CA ASN A 59 18.38 39.03 30.76
C ASN A 59 18.91 38.75 29.34
N THR A 60 18.25 39.39 28.39
CA THR A 60 18.58 39.58 26.97
C THR A 60 19.84 40.43 26.75
N LYS A 61 20.73 40.00 25.85
CA LYS A 61 21.60 40.91 25.07
C LYS A 61 21.76 40.41 23.64
N PHE A 62 21.30 41.24 22.71
CA PHE A 62 21.57 41.18 21.28
C PHE A 62 23.06 41.40 21.00
N ILE A 63 23.64 40.62 20.07
CA ILE A 63 24.92 40.95 19.43
C ILE A 63 24.70 40.95 17.93
N LEU A 64 24.82 42.15 17.36
CA LEU A 64 24.83 42.47 15.93
C LEU A 64 26.27 42.83 15.56
N LEU A 65 26.88 42.15 14.59
CA LEU A 65 28.10 42.63 13.92
C LEU A 65 28.06 42.32 12.42
N HIS A 66 28.32 43.38 11.64
CA HIS A 66 28.40 43.48 10.18
C HIS A 66 29.60 42.68 9.59
N PRO A 67 29.62 42.41 8.26
CA PRO A 67 30.57 41.55 7.60
C PRO A 67 31.84 42.29 7.19
N TYR A 68 32.98 41.62 7.32
CA TYR A 68 34.27 42.07 6.81
C TYR A 68 34.58 41.36 5.49
N ILE A 69 34.68 42.13 4.40
CA ILE A 69 35.15 41.67 3.09
C ILE A 69 36.68 41.64 3.14
N GLN A 70 37.28 40.45 3.05
CA GLN A 70 38.72 40.31 2.79
C GLN A 70 38.96 39.50 1.51
N LYS A 71 39.47 40.21 0.51
CA LYS A 71 39.93 39.73 -0.79
C LYS A 71 41.28 39.02 -0.58
N GLN A 72 41.33 37.70 -0.75
CA GLN A 72 42.61 36.97 -0.82
C GLN A 72 42.49 35.69 -1.69
N GLY A 73 43.40 35.54 -2.64
CA GLY A 73 43.82 34.23 -3.16
C GLY A 73 43.28 33.81 -4.53
N SER A 74 43.98 34.22 -5.60
CA SER A 74 43.86 33.70 -6.98
C SER A 74 44.25 32.22 -7.15
N SER A 75 44.67 31.53 -6.09
CA SER A 75 45.12 30.13 -6.12
C SER A 75 43.95 29.12 -6.19
N ASN A 76 42.85 29.38 -5.47
CA ASN A 76 41.72 28.45 -5.39
C ASN A 76 40.97 28.30 -6.71
N ARG A 77 40.93 29.35 -7.55
CA ARG A 77 40.28 29.31 -8.87
C ARG A 77 41.07 28.46 -9.86
N LEU A 78 42.40 28.52 -9.82
CA LEU A 78 43.25 27.70 -10.68
C LEU A 78 43.18 26.22 -10.30
N TRP A 79 43.11 25.92 -9.01
CA TRP A 79 42.94 24.55 -8.54
C TRP A 79 41.55 23.99 -8.88
N LEU A 80 40.50 24.82 -8.75
CA LEU A 80 39.14 24.44 -9.16
C LEU A 80 39.05 24.18 -10.67
N LEU A 81 39.71 25.00 -11.50
CA LEU A 81 39.78 24.80 -12.95
C LEU A 81 40.56 23.52 -13.31
N ALA A 82 41.67 23.24 -12.63
CA ALA A 82 42.41 22.01 -12.82
C ALA A 82 41.58 20.78 -12.42
N PHE A 83 40.83 20.87 -11.31
CA PHE A 83 39.94 19.81 -10.85
C PHE A 83 38.81 19.56 -11.86
N ILE A 84 38.11 20.60 -12.29
CA ILE A 84 37.04 20.48 -13.30
C ILE A 84 37.59 19.94 -14.63
N SER A 85 38.77 20.39 -15.06
CA SER A 85 39.42 19.89 -16.27
C SER A 85 39.79 18.41 -16.16
N PHE A 86 40.22 17.95 -14.99
CA PHE A 86 40.54 16.54 -14.76
C PHE A 86 39.29 15.65 -14.80
N PHE A 87 38.20 16.05 -14.13
CA PHE A 87 36.96 15.28 -14.13
C PHE A 87 36.28 15.26 -15.51
N THR A 88 36.36 16.34 -16.27
CA THR A 88 35.83 16.37 -17.65
C THR A 88 36.65 15.47 -18.58
N LEU A 89 37.98 15.45 -18.48
CA LEU A 89 38.82 14.53 -19.26
C LEU A 89 38.57 13.06 -18.88
N ALA A 90 38.42 12.76 -17.59
CA ALA A 90 38.12 11.42 -17.11
C ALA A 90 36.75 10.92 -17.62
N PHE A 91 35.75 11.80 -17.63
CA PHE A 91 34.42 11.49 -18.17
C PHE A 91 34.46 11.23 -19.69
N LEU A 92 35.18 12.06 -20.45
CA LEU A 92 35.40 11.85 -21.89
C LEU A 92 36.17 10.56 -22.18
N ALA A 93 37.21 10.26 -21.39
CA ALA A 93 37.94 9.01 -21.51
C ALA A 93 37.02 7.80 -21.25
N THR A 94 36.13 7.88 -20.26
CA THR A 94 35.15 6.83 -19.97
C THR A 94 34.19 6.62 -21.14
N LEU A 95 33.69 7.70 -21.76
CA LEU A 95 32.80 7.63 -22.93
C LEU A 95 33.49 7.05 -24.16
N ILE A 96 34.78 7.32 -24.35
CA ILE A 96 35.54 6.75 -25.48
C ILE A 96 35.86 5.28 -25.22
N TYR A 97 36.27 4.93 -23.99
CA TYR A 97 36.58 3.55 -23.61
C TYR A 97 35.35 2.63 -23.55
N THR A 98 34.17 3.18 -23.26
CA THR A 98 32.90 2.43 -23.31
C THR A 98 32.31 2.33 -24.72
N ARG A 99 32.83 3.07 -25.71
CA ARG A 99 32.37 2.97 -27.11
C ARG A 99 33.01 1.83 -27.91
N ASP A 100 34.12 1.25 -27.45
CA ASP A 100 34.83 0.17 -28.15
C ASP A 100 34.47 -1.25 -27.68
N THR A 101 33.40 -1.43 -26.87
CA THR A 101 32.94 -2.77 -26.43
C THR A 101 31.55 -3.19 -26.91
N THR A 102 30.92 -2.46 -27.84
CA THR A 102 29.77 -2.98 -28.58
C THR A 102 30.21 -3.61 -29.89
N SER A 103 30.96 -4.71 -29.80
CA SER A 103 31.03 -5.69 -30.89
C SER A 103 29.76 -6.51 -30.84
N SER A 104 28.90 -6.29 -31.84
CA SER A 104 27.69 -7.05 -32.12
C SER A 104 28.03 -8.53 -32.35
N THR A 105 27.85 -9.36 -31.34
CA THR A 105 27.70 -10.81 -31.50
C THR A 105 26.25 -11.11 -31.89
N THR A 106 26.04 -11.41 -33.17
CA THR A 106 24.82 -12.01 -33.69
C THR A 106 24.70 -13.42 -33.11
N ALA A 107 24.12 -13.54 -31.93
CA ALA A 107 23.65 -14.84 -31.42
C ALA A 107 22.34 -15.15 -32.12
N THR A 108 22.37 -16.04 -33.12
CA THR A 108 21.17 -16.75 -33.59
C THR A 108 20.69 -17.65 -32.47
N THR A 109 19.93 -17.08 -31.53
CA THR A 109 19.06 -17.86 -30.65
C THR A 109 17.89 -18.32 -31.49
N SER A 110 17.80 -19.63 -31.70
CA SER A 110 16.57 -20.29 -32.11
C SER A 110 15.47 -19.91 -31.13
N PHE A 111 14.65 -18.92 -31.49
CA PHE A 111 13.43 -18.61 -30.78
C PHE A 111 12.54 -19.85 -30.90
N ALA A 112 12.46 -20.62 -29.81
CA ALA A 112 11.28 -21.44 -29.59
C ALA A 112 10.07 -20.52 -29.76
N PRO A 113 8.98 -20.97 -30.42
CA PRO A 113 7.81 -20.13 -30.54
C PRO A 113 7.44 -19.69 -29.14
N LEU A 114 7.40 -18.38 -28.91
CA LEU A 114 6.86 -17.79 -27.70
C LEU A 114 5.50 -18.44 -27.54
N SER A 115 5.38 -19.36 -26.57
CA SER A 115 4.10 -19.90 -26.18
C SER A 115 3.22 -18.69 -25.99
N THR A 116 2.21 -18.52 -26.86
CA THR A 116 1.11 -17.62 -26.57
C THR A 116 0.74 -17.91 -25.13
N PHE A 117 1.01 -16.98 -24.22
CA PHE A 117 0.51 -17.07 -22.85
C PHE A 117 -0.99 -17.05 -23.00
N THR A 118 -1.57 -18.23 -23.16
CA THR A 118 -3.00 -18.39 -23.16
C THR A 118 -3.41 -17.92 -21.79
N ASN A 119 -4.19 -16.84 -21.73
CA ASN A 119 -4.83 -16.34 -20.52
C ASN A 119 -5.88 -17.37 -20.05
N THR A 120 -5.43 -18.57 -19.71
CA THR A 120 -6.28 -19.64 -19.22
C THR A 120 -6.65 -19.30 -17.79
N PRO A 121 -7.95 -19.21 -17.48
CA PRO A 121 -8.40 -19.09 -16.10
C PRO A 121 -7.86 -20.25 -15.26
N LEU A 122 -7.65 -20.02 -13.97
CA LEU A 122 -7.30 -21.09 -13.04
C LEU A 122 -8.38 -22.19 -13.05
N PRO A 123 -8.02 -23.49 -13.09
CA PRO A 123 -9.00 -24.55 -12.97
C PRO A 123 -9.79 -24.46 -11.67
N SER A 124 -11.10 -24.73 -11.73
CA SER A 124 -11.97 -24.69 -10.54
C SER A 124 -11.48 -25.63 -9.42
N SER A 125 -10.85 -26.76 -9.76
CA SER A 125 -10.25 -27.66 -8.78
C SER A 125 -9.16 -26.96 -7.97
N VAL A 126 -8.26 -26.22 -8.63
CA VAL A 126 -7.18 -25.46 -7.99
C VAL A 126 -7.76 -24.39 -7.08
N ILE A 127 -8.73 -23.60 -7.58
CA ILE A 127 -9.41 -22.56 -6.78
C ILE A 127 -10.05 -23.18 -5.52
N ASN A 128 -10.83 -24.25 -5.68
CA ASN A 128 -11.50 -24.90 -4.55
C ASN A 128 -10.50 -25.49 -3.55
N THR A 129 -9.37 -26.04 -4.02
CA THR A 129 -8.30 -26.53 -3.14
C THR A 129 -7.64 -25.41 -2.36
N LEU A 130 -7.34 -24.27 -3.01
CA LEU A 130 -6.78 -23.09 -2.34
C LEU A 130 -7.74 -22.57 -1.26
N LEU A 131 -9.03 -22.43 -1.57
CA LEU A 131 -10.05 -22.03 -0.60
C LEU A 131 -10.18 -23.02 0.56
N HIS A 132 -10.13 -24.32 0.28
CA HIS A 132 -10.20 -25.35 1.31
C HIS A 132 -9.07 -25.19 2.33
N TYR A 133 -7.81 -25.14 1.87
CA TYR A 133 -6.66 -25.04 2.76
C TYR A 133 -6.59 -23.68 3.46
N ALA A 134 -6.89 -22.58 2.77
CA ALA A 134 -6.91 -21.25 3.38
C ALA A 134 -7.93 -21.16 4.52
N SER A 135 -9.15 -21.69 4.30
CA SER A 135 -10.21 -21.71 5.32
C SER A 135 -9.95 -22.63 6.52
N LYS A 136 -8.89 -23.44 6.45
CA LYS A 136 -8.45 -24.38 7.49
C LYS A 136 -7.18 -23.91 8.21
N SER A 137 -6.74 -22.68 7.97
CA SER A 137 -5.62 -22.09 8.70
C SER A 137 -5.88 -22.12 10.21
N ASN A 138 -4.82 -22.28 10.99
CA ASN A 138 -4.86 -22.14 12.46
C ASN A 138 -4.62 -20.69 12.90
N ASP A 139 -4.46 -19.76 11.96
CA ASP A 139 -4.27 -18.35 12.28
C ASP A 139 -5.54 -17.76 12.91
N THR A 140 -5.37 -16.99 13.98
CA THR A 140 -6.48 -16.41 14.75
C THR A 140 -7.32 -15.41 13.94
N TYR A 141 -6.71 -14.75 12.96
CA TYR A 141 -7.33 -13.72 12.13
C TYR A 141 -7.34 -14.18 10.67
N HIS A 142 -8.22 -15.14 10.37
CA HIS A 142 -8.44 -15.64 9.01
C HIS A 142 -9.90 -15.41 8.58
N MET A 143 -10.15 -15.32 7.28
CA MET A 143 -11.50 -15.29 6.74
C MET A 143 -12.17 -16.67 6.79
N SER A 144 -13.49 -16.71 7.00
CA SER A 144 -14.25 -17.96 6.92
C SER A 144 -14.33 -18.48 5.49
N HIS A 145 -14.55 -19.79 5.31
CA HIS A 145 -14.73 -20.37 3.96
C HIS A 145 -15.84 -19.66 3.15
N SER A 146 -16.95 -19.25 3.80
CA SER A 146 -18.02 -18.52 3.11
C SER A 146 -17.55 -17.16 2.60
N ASP A 147 -16.72 -16.46 3.38
CA ASP A 147 -16.23 -15.12 3.02
C ASP A 147 -15.21 -15.23 1.87
N LEU A 148 -14.25 -16.15 2.02
CA LEU A 148 -13.26 -16.48 0.97
C LEU A 148 -13.93 -16.85 -0.35
N LYS A 149 -14.93 -17.73 -0.29
CA LYS A 149 -15.66 -18.19 -1.47
C LYS A 149 -16.41 -17.05 -2.17
N THR A 150 -17.01 -16.14 -1.40
CA THR A 150 -17.76 -15.00 -1.94
C THR A 150 -16.86 -14.09 -2.78
N ILE A 151 -15.68 -13.74 -2.24
CA ILE A 151 -14.69 -12.91 -2.94
C ILE A 151 -14.14 -13.68 -4.16
N SER A 152 -13.78 -14.95 -3.98
CA SER A 152 -13.25 -15.81 -5.05
C SER A 152 -14.21 -15.99 -6.21
N ASP A 153 -15.52 -16.07 -5.95
CA ASP A 153 -16.54 -16.22 -6.98
C ASP A 153 -16.64 -14.97 -7.87
N VAL A 154 -16.41 -13.78 -7.30
CA VAL A 154 -16.33 -12.53 -8.06
C VAL A 154 -15.02 -12.46 -8.86
N LEU A 155 -13.88 -12.74 -8.25
CA LEU A 155 -12.58 -12.73 -8.95
C LEU A 155 -12.58 -13.69 -10.14
N ARG A 156 -13.13 -14.89 -9.99
CA ARG A 156 -13.24 -15.89 -11.07
C ARG A 156 -14.08 -15.42 -12.26
N LYS A 157 -15.08 -14.57 -12.02
CA LYS A 157 -15.97 -14.03 -13.06
C LYS A 157 -15.50 -12.67 -13.60
N CYS A 158 -14.48 -12.09 -12.98
CA CYS A 158 -13.94 -10.80 -13.37
C CYS A 158 -13.22 -10.92 -14.73
N PRO A 159 -13.52 -10.05 -15.71
CA PRO A 159 -12.79 -10.03 -16.97
C PRO A 159 -11.29 -9.83 -16.75
N SER A 160 -10.46 -10.56 -17.49
CA SER A 160 -9.00 -10.40 -17.41
C SER A 160 -8.51 -9.29 -18.36
N PRO A 161 -7.59 -8.41 -17.93
CA PRO A 161 -7.02 -8.34 -16.58
C PRO A 161 -8.01 -7.73 -15.57
N CYS A 162 -8.16 -8.36 -14.41
CA CYS A 162 -8.99 -7.84 -13.33
C CYS A 162 -8.13 -6.99 -12.39
N ASN A 163 -8.54 -5.74 -12.15
CA ASN A 163 -7.87 -4.86 -11.21
C ASN A 163 -8.44 -5.07 -9.81
N PHE A 164 -7.63 -5.60 -8.89
CA PHE A 164 -7.99 -5.87 -7.50
C PHE A 164 -7.16 -5.04 -6.52
N LEU A 165 -7.83 -4.16 -5.77
CA LEU A 165 -7.20 -3.41 -4.68
C LEU A 165 -7.56 -4.03 -3.34
N VAL A 166 -6.58 -4.21 -2.46
CA VAL A 166 -6.77 -4.74 -1.12
C VAL A 166 -6.20 -3.77 -0.10
N PHE A 167 -7.03 -3.27 0.81
CA PHE A 167 -6.56 -2.60 2.02
C PHE A 167 -6.35 -3.66 3.09
N GLY A 168 -5.11 -3.83 3.55
CA GLY A 168 -4.65 -4.79 4.55
C GLY A 168 -3.77 -5.89 3.96
N LEU A 169 -2.59 -6.12 4.56
CA LEU A 169 -1.81 -7.35 4.39
C LEU A 169 -2.24 -8.36 5.45
N THR A 170 -2.94 -9.41 5.02
CA THR A 170 -3.53 -10.45 5.86
C THR A 170 -2.98 -11.83 5.50
N PRO A 171 -3.28 -12.90 6.27
CA PRO A 171 -2.88 -14.27 5.90
C PRO A 171 -3.32 -14.67 4.48
N GLU A 172 -4.42 -14.10 3.99
CA GLU A 172 -4.97 -14.34 2.65
C GLU A 172 -4.24 -13.57 1.52
N THR A 173 -3.23 -12.75 1.82
CA THR A 173 -2.53 -11.93 0.79
C THR A 173 -2.07 -12.76 -0.42
N LEU A 174 -1.42 -13.90 -0.17
CA LEU A 174 -0.96 -14.78 -1.25
C LEU A 174 -2.12 -15.48 -1.96
N LEU A 175 -3.20 -15.78 -1.24
CA LEU A 175 -4.42 -16.32 -1.83
C LEU A 175 -5.02 -15.31 -2.81
N TRP A 176 -5.12 -14.03 -2.45
CA TRP A 176 -5.64 -12.97 -3.31
C TRP A 176 -4.81 -12.76 -4.56
N LYS A 177 -3.47 -12.79 -4.42
CA LYS A 177 -2.58 -12.73 -5.59
C LYS A 177 -2.77 -13.95 -6.51
N ALA A 178 -2.89 -15.14 -5.94
CA ALA A 178 -3.07 -16.37 -6.71
C ALA A 178 -4.43 -16.41 -7.42
N LEU A 179 -5.53 -16.10 -6.71
CA LEU A 179 -6.88 -16.16 -7.25
C LEU A 179 -7.13 -15.11 -8.34
N ASN A 180 -6.49 -13.94 -8.25
CA ASN A 180 -6.51 -12.93 -9.31
C ASN A 180 -5.49 -13.22 -10.43
N HIS A 181 -5.45 -14.47 -10.89
CA HIS A 181 -4.52 -14.93 -11.91
C HIS A 181 -4.67 -14.13 -13.22
N ASN A 182 -3.55 -13.71 -13.81
CA ASN A 182 -3.49 -12.80 -14.97
C ASN A 182 -4.16 -11.42 -14.74
N GLY A 183 -4.44 -11.07 -13.48
CA GLY A 183 -4.92 -9.76 -13.08
C GLY A 183 -3.83 -8.92 -12.43
N ARG A 184 -4.21 -7.70 -12.03
CA ARG A 184 -3.39 -6.80 -11.22
C ARG A 184 -3.93 -6.81 -9.79
N THR A 185 -3.09 -7.12 -8.81
CA THR A 185 -3.45 -7.02 -7.40
C THR A 185 -2.50 -6.09 -6.68
N VAL A 186 -3.01 -5.07 -6.00
CA VAL A 186 -2.22 -4.13 -5.19
C VAL A 186 -2.72 -4.17 -3.75
N PHE A 187 -1.78 -4.16 -2.80
CA PHE A 187 -2.05 -4.20 -1.37
C PHE A 187 -1.61 -2.88 -0.72
N ILE A 188 -2.43 -2.37 0.20
CA ILE A 188 -2.17 -1.14 0.97
C ILE A 188 -2.23 -1.48 2.46
N ASP A 189 -1.17 -1.27 3.23
CA ASP A 189 -1.12 -1.61 4.66
C ASP A 189 -0.72 -0.42 5.53
N GLU A 190 -1.15 -0.40 6.79
CA GLU A 190 -0.75 0.64 7.76
C GLU A 190 0.74 0.59 8.14
N ASN A 191 1.40 -0.55 7.95
CA ASN A 191 2.75 -0.77 8.46
C ASN A 191 3.79 -0.86 7.34
N ARG A 192 4.50 0.25 7.13
CA ARG A 192 5.62 0.36 6.18
C ARG A 192 6.69 -0.72 6.29
N TYR A 193 6.99 -1.17 7.51
CA TYR A 193 8.01 -2.20 7.70
C TYR A 193 7.46 -3.56 7.32
N TYR A 194 6.18 -3.80 7.59
CA TYR A 194 5.54 -5.05 7.22
C TYR A 194 5.34 -5.15 5.71
N ALA A 195 4.91 -4.06 5.05
CA ALA A 195 4.83 -3.99 3.59
C ALA A 195 6.19 -4.28 2.93
N ALA A 196 7.25 -3.58 3.34
CA ALA A 196 8.60 -3.80 2.80
C ALA A 196 9.12 -5.22 3.06
N TYR A 197 8.91 -5.76 4.26
CA TYR A 197 9.25 -7.16 4.59
C TYR A 197 8.50 -8.16 3.71
N PHE A 198 7.21 -7.91 3.44
CA PHE A 198 6.40 -8.80 2.63
C PHE A 198 6.82 -8.78 1.16
N GLU A 199 7.11 -7.60 0.59
CA GLU A 199 7.67 -7.48 -0.77
C GLU A 199 9.03 -8.17 -0.90
N GLU A 200 9.90 -8.07 0.11
CA GLU A 200 11.21 -8.75 0.11
C GLU A 200 11.04 -10.28 0.05
N LYS A 201 10.08 -10.81 0.83
CA LYS A 201 9.80 -12.25 0.91
C LYS A 201 9.02 -12.78 -0.30
N HIS A 202 8.17 -11.95 -0.89
CA HIS A 202 7.29 -12.28 -2.01
C HIS A 202 7.41 -11.22 -3.11
N PRO A 203 8.45 -11.30 -3.97
CA PRO A 203 8.74 -10.28 -4.98
C PRO A 203 7.63 -10.07 -6.03
N GLU A 204 6.65 -10.98 -6.10
CA GLU A 204 5.47 -10.90 -6.95
C GLU A 204 4.33 -10.05 -6.35
N ILE A 205 4.45 -9.62 -5.09
CA ILE A 205 3.44 -8.81 -4.38
C ILE A 205 3.77 -7.33 -4.54
N ASP A 206 2.77 -6.58 -5.01
CA ASP A 206 2.81 -5.12 -5.05
C ASP A 206 2.16 -4.57 -3.77
N ALA A 207 2.95 -4.24 -2.76
CA ALA A 207 2.47 -3.74 -1.48
C ALA A 207 3.02 -2.35 -1.16
N TYR A 208 2.16 -1.47 -0.63
CA TYR A 208 2.52 -0.10 -0.26
C TYR A 208 1.98 0.23 1.12
N ASP A 209 2.61 1.19 1.79
CA ASP A 209 2.09 1.71 3.05
C ASP A 209 1.21 2.95 2.87
N VAL A 210 0.36 3.18 3.86
CA VAL A 210 -0.46 4.38 4.00
C VAL A 210 -0.52 4.81 5.45
N GLN A 211 -0.51 6.11 5.70
CA GLN A 211 -0.65 6.65 7.06
C GLN A 211 -2.12 6.94 7.36
N TYR A 212 -2.75 6.07 8.15
CA TYR A 212 -4.08 6.37 8.68
C TYR A 212 -3.99 7.43 9.78
N THR A 213 -4.78 8.50 9.64
CA THR A 213 -4.81 9.64 10.57
C THR A 213 -6.07 9.69 11.44
N THR A 214 -7.07 8.88 11.12
CA THR A 214 -8.36 8.79 11.85
C THR A 214 -8.32 7.73 12.94
N LYS A 215 -9.13 7.87 13.99
CA LYS A 215 -9.30 6.87 15.04
C LYS A 215 -10.68 6.25 15.06
N ARG A 216 -10.76 4.98 15.47
CA ARG A 216 -12.03 4.24 15.58
C ARG A 216 -13.07 4.97 16.45
N SER A 217 -12.62 5.59 17.53
CA SER A 217 -13.45 6.39 18.45
C SER A 217 -14.10 7.60 17.79
N GLU A 218 -13.50 8.16 16.75
CA GLU A 218 -13.93 9.40 16.07
C GLU A 218 -15.02 9.14 15.00
N MET A 219 -15.41 7.89 14.77
CA MET A 219 -16.31 7.47 13.68
C MET A 219 -17.54 8.38 13.52
N LYS A 220 -18.23 8.72 14.62
CA LYS A 220 -19.45 9.53 14.55
C LYS A 220 -19.18 10.94 14.03
N GLU A 221 -18.09 11.56 14.51
CA GLU A 221 -17.70 12.92 14.15
C GLU A 221 -17.20 12.97 12.71
N LEU A 222 -16.42 11.98 12.30
CA LEU A 222 -15.93 11.84 10.93
C LEU A 222 -17.08 11.69 9.93
N ILE A 223 -18.08 10.86 10.24
CA ILE A 223 -19.28 10.72 9.40
C ILE A 223 -20.04 12.05 9.32
N ALA A 224 -20.28 12.72 10.45
CA ALA A 224 -20.99 14.00 10.46
C ALA A 224 -20.26 15.05 9.61
N SER A 225 -18.94 15.19 9.80
CA SER A 225 -18.07 16.10 9.04
C SER A 225 -18.09 15.78 7.54
N ALA A 226 -18.01 14.50 7.16
CA ALA A 226 -18.01 14.10 5.76
C ALA A 226 -19.36 14.33 5.05
N LYS A 227 -20.46 14.26 5.80
CA LYS A 227 -21.80 14.60 5.28
C LYS A 227 -21.97 16.10 5.09
N GLU A 228 -21.51 16.90 6.05
CA GLU A 228 -21.52 18.36 5.95
C GLU A 228 -20.67 18.84 4.76
N GLN A 229 -19.52 18.20 4.55
CA GLN A 229 -18.58 18.53 3.46
C GLN A 229 -18.86 17.76 2.16
N ALA A 230 -19.98 17.04 2.04
CA ALA A 230 -20.30 16.24 0.85
C ALA A 230 -20.51 17.09 -0.41
N GLY A 231 -20.81 18.38 -0.25
CA GLY A 231 -20.86 19.37 -1.33
C GLY A 231 -19.53 20.06 -1.63
N ASN A 232 -18.46 19.75 -0.90
CA ASN A 232 -17.14 20.39 -1.03
C ASN A 232 -15.98 19.38 -0.97
N GLU A 233 -15.29 19.25 0.17
CA GLU A 233 -14.03 18.48 0.29
C GLU A 233 -14.22 16.96 0.33
N CYS A 234 -15.40 16.46 0.72
CA CYS A 234 -15.69 15.04 0.87
C CYS A 234 -16.72 14.57 -0.17
N ARG A 235 -16.51 14.83 -1.45
CA ARG A 235 -17.50 14.45 -2.48
C ARG A 235 -17.47 12.94 -2.78
N PRO A 236 -18.60 12.34 -3.20
CA PRO A 236 -18.65 10.94 -3.63
C PRO A 236 -17.83 10.66 -4.89
N VAL A 237 -17.59 11.68 -5.72
CA VAL A 237 -16.70 11.65 -6.89
C VAL A 237 -15.73 12.81 -6.73
N GLN A 238 -14.44 12.51 -6.59
CA GLN A 238 -13.40 13.52 -6.34
C GLN A 238 -11.99 13.00 -6.63
N ASN A 239 -11.05 13.94 -6.76
CA ASN A 239 -9.63 13.62 -6.82
C ASN A 239 -9.09 13.46 -5.40
N LEU A 240 -8.84 12.22 -4.98
CA LEU A 240 -8.33 11.90 -3.65
C LEU A 240 -6.91 12.42 -3.41
N LEU A 241 -6.05 12.51 -4.44
CA LEU A 241 -4.66 12.96 -4.31
C LEU A 241 -4.54 14.39 -3.75
N PHE A 242 -5.56 15.22 -3.98
CA PHE A 242 -5.62 16.60 -3.50
C PHE A 242 -6.84 16.85 -2.59
N SER A 243 -7.44 15.79 -2.04
CA SER A 243 -8.59 15.93 -1.15
C SER A 243 -8.12 16.32 0.25
N GLU A 244 -8.81 17.29 0.84
CA GLU A 244 -8.67 17.68 2.25
C GLU A 244 -9.71 16.97 3.14
N CYS A 245 -10.50 16.04 2.59
CA CYS A 245 -11.42 15.23 3.39
C CYS A 245 -10.64 14.36 4.36
N LYS A 246 -10.94 14.46 5.66
CA LYS A 246 -10.29 13.64 6.71
C LYS A 246 -10.42 12.13 6.49
N LEU A 247 -11.44 11.68 5.74
CA LEU A 247 -11.65 10.27 5.39
C LEU A 247 -10.94 9.84 4.09
N GLY A 248 -10.53 10.79 3.25
CA GLY A 248 -9.85 10.50 1.98
C GLY A 248 -8.39 10.15 2.23
N LEU A 249 -7.95 8.98 1.77
CA LEU A 249 -6.53 8.63 1.75
C LEU A 249 -5.88 9.33 0.55
N ASN A 250 -5.06 10.36 0.82
CA ASN A 250 -4.41 11.22 -0.17
C ASN A 250 -2.90 10.96 -0.34
N ASP A 251 -2.35 10.00 0.42
CA ASP A 251 -0.94 9.61 0.46
C ASP A 251 -0.69 8.21 -0.16
N LEU A 252 -1.60 7.72 -1.02
CA LEU A 252 -1.39 6.49 -1.77
C LEU A 252 -0.47 6.73 -2.98
N PRO A 253 0.21 5.69 -3.51
CA PRO A 253 0.95 5.81 -4.76
C PRO A 253 0.06 6.31 -5.90
N ASN A 254 0.56 7.24 -6.74
CA ASN A 254 -0.22 7.89 -7.80
C ASN A 254 -1.02 6.91 -8.68
N HIS A 255 -0.42 5.78 -9.04
CA HIS A 255 -1.07 4.79 -9.90
C HIS A 255 -2.33 4.18 -9.27
N VAL A 256 -2.47 4.19 -7.94
CA VAL A 256 -3.67 3.66 -7.25
C VAL A 256 -4.89 4.54 -7.54
N TYR A 257 -4.70 5.84 -7.70
CA TYR A 257 -5.76 6.79 -8.08
C TYR A 257 -6.12 6.74 -9.57
N GLU A 258 -5.23 6.22 -10.41
CA GLU A 258 -5.39 6.19 -11.86
C GLU A 258 -6.03 4.89 -12.37
N VAL A 259 -5.98 3.83 -11.58
CA VAL A 259 -6.52 2.51 -11.96
C VAL A 259 -8.04 2.47 -11.79
N ASP A 260 -8.71 2.02 -12.85
CA ASP A 260 -10.12 1.65 -12.83
C ASP A 260 -10.29 0.28 -12.15
N TRP A 261 -10.40 0.28 -10.81
CA TRP A 261 -10.53 -0.94 -10.00
C TRP A 261 -11.84 -1.69 -10.28
N ASP A 262 -11.78 -3.02 -10.42
CA ASP A 262 -12.96 -3.87 -10.64
C ASP A 262 -13.44 -4.50 -9.34
N VAL A 263 -12.48 -4.82 -8.45
CA VAL A 263 -12.73 -5.35 -7.12
C VAL A 263 -11.89 -4.55 -6.12
N ILE A 264 -12.50 -4.22 -4.99
CA ILE A 264 -11.82 -3.61 -3.84
C ILE A 264 -12.18 -4.41 -2.59
N LEU A 265 -11.19 -4.85 -1.81
CA LEU A 265 -11.38 -5.48 -0.52
C LEU A 265 -10.84 -4.56 0.57
N VAL A 266 -11.69 -4.25 1.55
CA VAL A 266 -11.32 -3.54 2.78
C VAL A 266 -11.22 -4.54 3.92
N ASP A 267 -9.99 -4.96 4.24
CA ASP A 267 -9.63 -5.91 5.30
C ASP A 267 -8.57 -5.34 6.26
N GLY A 268 -8.25 -4.07 6.13
CA GLY A 268 -7.34 -3.31 6.96
C GLY A 268 -7.82 -1.86 7.11
N PRO A 269 -7.30 -1.12 8.10
CA PRO A 269 -6.30 -1.54 9.09
C PRO A 269 -6.87 -2.48 10.16
N ARG A 270 -6.01 -3.15 10.93
CA ARG A 270 -6.43 -4.13 11.96
C ARG A 270 -7.06 -3.52 13.21
N GLY A 271 -6.79 -2.25 13.48
CA GLY A 271 -7.01 -1.60 14.77
C GLY A 271 -8.40 -1.82 15.41
N ASP A 272 -8.47 -2.64 16.46
CA ASP A 272 -9.74 -2.98 17.14
C ASP A 272 -9.98 -2.16 18.43
N TRP A 273 -8.98 -1.42 18.93
CA TRP A 273 -9.12 -0.52 20.08
C TRP A 273 -9.55 0.91 19.69
N PRO A 274 -10.08 1.73 20.63
CA PRO A 274 -10.66 3.04 20.30
C PRO A 274 -9.70 4.03 19.64
N ASP A 275 -8.44 4.07 20.06
CA ASP A 275 -7.41 4.97 19.52
C ASP A 275 -6.71 4.42 18.27
N ALA A 276 -7.05 3.21 17.84
CA ALA A 276 -6.49 2.62 16.65
C ALA A 276 -7.11 3.24 15.38
N PRO A 277 -6.39 3.21 14.25
CA PRO A 277 -7.01 3.38 12.95
C PRO A 277 -8.18 2.42 12.76
N GLY A 278 -9.33 2.96 12.33
CA GLY A 278 -10.49 2.16 11.94
C GLY A 278 -10.65 2.11 10.43
N ARG A 279 -11.55 1.24 9.94
CA ARG A 279 -11.82 1.07 8.50
C ARG A 279 -12.65 2.20 7.85
N MET A 280 -12.88 3.32 8.54
CA MET A 280 -13.66 4.45 8.00
C MET A 280 -13.04 5.03 6.72
N SER A 281 -11.75 5.40 6.77
CA SER A 281 -11.04 5.98 5.62
C SER A 281 -10.91 5.05 4.42
N PRO A 282 -10.54 3.75 4.56
CA PRO A 282 -10.49 2.85 3.41
C PRO A 282 -11.88 2.54 2.85
N ILE A 283 -12.95 2.46 3.67
CA ILE A 283 -14.33 2.33 3.17
C ILE A 283 -14.74 3.56 2.34
N PHE A 284 -14.49 4.76 2.85
CA PHE A 284 -14.76 6.01 2.12
C PHE A 284 -13.98 6.07 0.81
N THR A 285 -12.67 5.82 0.88
CA THR A 285 -11.75 5.84 -0.27
C THR A 285 -12.15 4.82 -1.33
N ALA A 286 -12.49 3.58 -0.94
CA ALA A 286 -13.01 2.56 -1.85
C ALA A 286 -14.29 3.03 -2.56
N GLY A 287 -15.19 3.68 -1.83
CA GLY A 287 -16.42 4.27 -2.38
C GLY A 287 -16.16 5.38 -3.40
N VAL A 288 -15.14 6.22 -3.18
CA VAL A 288 -14.75 7.28 -4.12
C VAL A 288 -14.07 6.69 -5.35
N LEU A 289 -13.12 5.76 -5.18
CA LEU A 289 -12.43 5.10 -6.30
C LEU A 289 -13.42 4.36 -7.20
N ALA A 290 -14.35 3.60 -6.62
CA ALA A 290 -15.39 2.87 -7.37
C ALA A 290 -16.29 3.79 -8.20
N ARG A 291 -16.63 4.98 -7.68
CA ARG A 291 -17.53 5.94 -8.34
C ARG A 291 -16.82 6.84 -9.34
N SER A 292 -15.51 7.05 -9.16
CA SER A 292 -14.68 7.95 -9.98
C SER A 292 -14.05 7.25 -11.19
N LYS A 293 -14.42 5.99 -11.48
CA LYS A 293 -13.90 5.25 -12.64
C LYS A 293 -14.06 6.03 -13.93
N LYS A 294 -13.01 6.05 -14.73
CA LYS A 294 -12.97 6.74 -16.02
C LYS A 294 -13.49 5.83 -17.13
N SER A 295 -13.08 4.57 -17.11
CA SER A 295 -13.38 3.58 -18.14
C SER A 295 -13.61 2.17 -17.56
N GLY A 296 -13.71 1.17 -18.44
CA GLY A 296 -13.87 -0.23 -18.05
C GLY A 296 -15.29 -0.61 -17.61
N ASN A 297 -15.39 -1.64 -16.77
CA ASN A 297 -16.68 -2.07 -16.23
C ASN A 297 -17.28 -0.94 -15.36
N PRO A 298 -18.51 -0.48 -15.64
CA PRO A 298 -19.14 0.59 -14.86
C PRO A 298 -19.42 0.18 -13.40
N LYS A 299 -19.35 -1.13 -13.10
CA LYS A 299 -19.58 -1.70 -11.77
C LYS A 299 -18.26 -2.07 -11.11
N THR A 300 -18.18 -1.80 -9.81
CA THR A 300 -17.08 -2.19 -8.94
C THR A 300 -17.62 -2.99 -7.77
N HIS A 301 -17.04 -4.15 -7.50
CA HIS A 301 -17.35 -4.95 -6.32
C HIS A 301 -16.51 -4.44 -5.14
N VAL A 302 -17.15 -3.97 -4.07
CA VAL A 302 -16.48 -3.54 -2.85
C VAL A 302 -16.86 -4.47 -1.72
N PHE A 303 -15.86 -5.16 -1.18
CA PHE A 303 -16.00 -6.06 -0.05
C PHE A 303 -15.49 -5.38 1.22
N VAL A 304 -16.25 -5.47 2.30
CA VAL A 304 -15.86 -4.97 3.62
C VAL A 304 -15.87 -6.15 4.58
N HIS A 305 -14.70 -6.54 5.08
CA HIS A 305 -14.56 -7.60 6.06
C HIS A 305 -14.87 -7.09 7.48
N ASP A 306 -15.01 -8.00 8.46
CA ASP A 306 -15.50 -7.73 9.83
C ASP A 306 -16.79 -6.91 9.88
N PHE A 307 -17.71 -7.17 8.94
CA PHE A 307 -18.95 -6.44 8.74
C PHE A 307 -19.98 -6.59 9.89
N SER A 308 -19.74 -7.52 10.82
CA SER A 308 -20.45 -7.59 12.10
C SER A 308 -20.09 -6.42 13.03
N GLY A 309 -18.95 -5.77 12.78
CA GLY A 309 -18.48 -4.59 13.47
C GLY A 309 -19.29 -3.34 13.15
N LYS A 310 -19.40 -2.46 14.16
CA LYS A 310 -20.20 -1.23 14.07
C LYS A 310 -19.63 -0.25 13.06
N VAL A 311 -18.31 -0.13 12.98
CA VAL A 311 -17.63 0.84 12.11
C VAL A 311 -17.88 0.48 10.65
N GLU A 312 -17.65 -0.78 10.33
CA GLU A 312 -17.72 -1.38 9.02
C GLU A 312 -19.14 -1.27 8.47
N ARG A 313 -20.14 -1.68 9.28
CA ARG A 313 -21.55 -1.60 8.90
C ARG A 313 -22.06 -0.17 8.75
N VAL A 314 -21.71 0.73 9.66
CA VAL A 314 -22.20 2.13 9.62
C VAL A 314 -21.56 2.87 8.45
N CYS A 315 -20.24 2.78 8.29
CA CYS A 315 -19.52 3.46 7.20
C CYS A 315 -19.86 2.86 5.83
N GLY A 316 -20.01 1.53 5.74
CA GLY A 316 -20.48 0.88 4.52
C GLY A 316 -21.86 1.38 4.11
N ASN A 317 -22.82 1.45 5.04
CA ASN A 317 -24.15 1.96 4.73
C ASN A 317 -24.18 3.46 4.38
N GLU A 318 -23.29 4.26 4.95
CA GLU A 318 -23.24 5.71 4.69
C GLU A 318 -22.50 6.05 3.38
N PHE A 319 -21.34 5.43 3.14
CA PHE A 319 -20.46 5.80 2.03
C PHE A 319 -20.53 4.84 0.85
N LEU A 320 -20.84 3.55 1.05
CA LEU A 320 -21.08 2.59 -0.04
C LEU A 320 -22.56 2.43 -0.37
N CYS A 321 -23.43 2.91 0.53
CA CYS A 321 -24.88 2.95 0.44
C CYS A 321 -25.55 1.60 0.62
N LYS A 322 -26.51 1.55 1.53
CA LYS A 322 -27.23 0.32 1.87
C LYS A 322 -27.95 -0.27 0.66
N GLU A 323 -28.45 0.55 -0.24
CA GLU A 323 -29.09 0.12 -1.49
C GLU A 323 -28.15 -0.61 -2.45
N ASN A 324 -26.83 -0.47 -2.29
CA ASN A 324 -25.83 -1.16 -3.10
C ASN A 324 -25.33 -2.46 -2.44
N LEU A 325 -25.81 -2.80 -1.23
CA LEU A 325 -25.45 -4.03 -0.53
C LEU A 325 -26.13 -5.23 -1.22
N VAL A 326 -25.32 -6.08 -1.84
CA VAL A 326 -25.77 -7.25 -2.62
C VAL A 326 -26.03 -8.43 -1.69
N GLU A 327 -25.05 -8.75 -0.84
CA GLU A 327 -25.15 -9.85 0.10
C GLU A 327 -24.29 -9.60 1.34
N THR A 328 -24.63 -10.31 2.41
CA THR A 328 -23.84 -10.37 3.64
C THR A 328 -23.67 -11.82 4.04
N THR A 329 -22.46 -12.19 4.44
CA THR A 329 -22.16 -13.50 5.02
C THR A 329 -21.99 -13.35 6.54
N HIS A 330 -21.18 -14.21 7.18
CA HIS A 330 -20.91 -14.12 8.61
C HIS A 330 -20.20 -12.82 8.98
N SER A 331 -19.14 -12.47 8.23
CA SER A 331 -18.29 -11.31 8.53
C SER A 331 -18.01 -10.41 7.32
N LEU A 332 -18.62 -10.68 6.15
CA LEU A 332 -18.39 -9.90 4.94
C LEU A 332 -19.64 -9.15 4.50
N GLY A 333 -19.49 -7.88 4.14
CA GLY A 333 -20.47 -7.12 3.39
C GLY A 333 -20.00 -6.97 1.94
N HIS A 334 -20.81 -7.40 0.97
CA HIS A 334 -20.52 -7.24 -0.46
C HIS A 334 -21.41 -6.15 -1.05
N TYR A 335 -20.78 -5.05 -1.46
CA TYR A 335 -21.41 -3.94 -2.17
C TYR A 335 -21.07 -3.97 -3.66
N MET A 336 -21.99 -3.52 -4.51
CA MET A 336 -21.74 -3.32 -5.94
C MET A 336 -22.07 -1.88 -6.31
N LEU A 337 -21.04 -1.08 -6.54
CA LEU A 337 -21.16 0.34 -6.83
C LEU A 337 -21.09 0.58 -8.33
N GLU A 338 -21.88 1.54 -8.80
CA GLU A 338 -21.79 2.07 -10.16
C GLU A 338 -21.04 3.40 -10.18
N LYS A 339 -20.42 3.71 -11.32
CA LYS A 339 -19.90 5.05 -11.60
C LYS A 339 -20.97 6.12 -11.33
N MET A 340 -20.56 7.24 -10.73
CA MET A 340 -21.44 8.39 -10.52
C MET A 340 -21.01 9.59 -11.37
N ASP A 341 -21.94 10.52 -11.57
CA ASP A 341 -21.66 11.79 -12.23
C ASP A 341 -20.73 12.64 -11.36
N GLU A 342 -19.78 13.35 -11.97
CA GLU A 342 -18.81 14.17 -11.26
C GLU A 342 -19.47 15.26 -10.41
N SER A 343 -20.63 15.78 -10.81
CA SER A 343 -21.39 16.79 -10.05
C SER A 343 -22.13 16.24 -8.83
N SER A 344 -22.06 14.92 -8.57
CA SER A 344 -22.73 14.29 -7.43
C SER A 344 -22.20 14.83 -6.10
N VAL A 345 -23.12 15.25 -5.23
CA VAL A 345 -22.85 15.75 -3.86
C VAL A 345 -23.54 14.93 -2.78
N LYS A 346 -24.13 13.79 -3.17
CA LYS A 346 -24.78 12.83 -2.27
C LYS A 346 -24.21 11.45 -2.53
N TYR A 347 -23.84 10.74 -1.45
CA TYR A 347 -23.34 9.39 -1.57
C TYR A 347 -24.42 8.40 -2.01
N CYS A 348 -25.62 8.54 -1.44
CA CYS A 348 -26.72 7.58 -1.54
C CYS A 348 -27.99 8.24 -2.07
N LYS A 349 -28.87 7.44 -2.67
CA LYS A 349 -30.17 7.91 -3.18
C LYS A 349 -31.07 8.25 -1.98
N ASN A 350 -31.82 9.35 -2.09
CA ASN A 350 -32.82 9.69 -1.09
C ASN A 350 -33.92 8.60 -1.10
N HIS A 351 -33.94 7.72 -0.10
CA HIS A 351 -35.14 6.98 0.24
C HIS A 351 -36.14 7.95 0.89
N ASN A 352 -36.90 8.69 0.07
CA ASN A 352 -38.22 9.09 0.55
C ASN A 352 -38.97 7.79 0.81
N HIS A 353 -39.30 7.51 2.06
CA HIS A 353 -40.22 6.43 2.41
C HIS A 353 -41.54 6.66 1.66
N SER A 354 -41.66 6.09 0.47
CA SER A 354 -42.95 5.90 -0.19
C SER A 354 -43.64 4.74 0.52
N SER A 355 -44.10 4.98 1.74
CA SER A 355 -45.21 4.23 2.31
C SER A 355 -46.46 4.64 1.53
N GLY A 356 -46.59 4.08 0.33
CA GLY A 356 -47.84 4.06 -0.40
C GLY A 356 -48.83 3.24 0.40
N SER A 357 -49.69 3.96 1.14
CA SER A 357 -50.91 3.43 1.72
C SER A 357 -51.75 2.79 0.61
N ALA A 358 -51.72 1.47 0.52
CA ALA A 358 -52.75 0.72 -0.17
C ALA A 358 -54.01 0.79 0.70
N SER A 359 -54.83 1.81 0.47
CA SER A 359 -56.21 1.85 0.92
C SER A 359 -57.00 0.82 0.11
N SER A 360 -57.38 -0.28 0.77
CA SER A 360 -58.37 -1.22 0.28
C SER A 360 -59.76 -0.59 0.28
N SER A 361 -60.45 -0.62 -0.86
CA SER A 361 -61.90 -0.58 -0.98
C SER A 361 -62.36 -1.85 -1.67
#